data_AF-A0A371D5J9-F1
#
_entry.id   AF-A0A371D5J9-F1
#
_cell.length_a   1.000
_cell.length_b   1.000
_cell.length_c   1.000
_cell.angle_alpha   90.00
_cell.angle_beta   90.00
_cell.angle_gamma   90.00
#
_symmetry.space_group_name_H-M   'P 1'
#
loop_
_entity.id
_entity.type
_entity.pdbx_description
1 polymer ?
#
loop_
_entity_poly.entity_id
_entity_poly.type
_entity_poly.pdbx_seq_one_letter_code
_entity_poly.pdbx_strand_id
1 'polypeptide(L)'
;MEQDTLRLHNKIGGFLYYHQPPHAPPLAGELRFRITTAQAPATFLGGSDLMTKCGVPWCIPLPVIAGNETYAPIRRLLVAVDRTVPLEVMNVARQHSRVVPAVIVAGTRCVHAFGQPFDLSFLRHNTAVAFVGKNRIEHTRLHKMTYFQTGSSGPRSQLHFPFSGTVMCCFEPSPLPEHSGKRVAVVRVLRSLEWDSVRRNPSYDGPQVPPELYPREGQLLMTMQYRRPRPWSFDVDKHSSKRGNAAAPLGVLFENATEYGSAYFQ
;
A
#
# COMPACT_ATOMS: atom_id res chain seq x y z
N MET A 1 -44.00 9.40 12.20
CA MET A 1 -42.83 8.83 11.50
C MET A 1 -41.98 8.15 12.55
N GLU A 2 -42.40 6.96 12.95
CA GLU A 2 -41.95 6.24 14.13
C GLU A 2 -41.90 4.76 13.77
N GLN A 3 -41.17 4.43 12.70
CA GLN A 3 -41.04 3.04 12.20
C GLN A 3 -39.63 2.65 11.72
N ASP A 4 -38.64 3.56 11.70
CA ASP A 4 -37.28 3.22 11.24
C ASP A 4 -36.29 2.81 12.34
N THR A 5 -36.70 2.83 13.61
CA THR A 5 -35.86 2.41 14.75
C THR A 5 -35.95 0.91 15.10
N LEU A 6 -36.62 0.09 14.28
CA LEU A 6 -36.94 -1.31 14.61
C LEU A 6 -36.26 -2.39 13.75
N ARG A 7 -35.13 -2.11 13.08
CA ARG A 7 -34.41 -3.14 12.27
C ARG A 7 -32.89 -3.22 12.45
N LEU A 8 -32.37 -3.04 13.66
CA LEU A 8 -30.93 -3.25 13.95
C LEU A 8 -30.65 -4.06 15.23
N HIS A 9 -31.52 -5.04 15.56
CA HIS A 9 -31.26 -6.01 16.62
C HIS A 9 -30.61 -7.32 16.13
N ASN A 10 -30.13 -7.40 14.89
CA ASN A 10 -29.11 -8.38 14.57
C ASN A 10 -27.79 -7.82 15.13
N LYS A 11 -27.37 -8.29 16.30
CA LYS A 11 -26.03 -8.04 16.84
C LYS A 11 -25.03 -8.47 15.77
N ILE A 12 -24.51 -7.52 14.99
CA ILE A 12 -23.39 -7.75 14.09
C ILE A 12 -22.25 -8.22 14.99
N GLY A 13 -21.88 -9.50 14.86
CA GLY A 13 -20.77 -10.12 15.55
C GLY A 13 -19.52 -10.06 14.69
N GLY A 14 -18.38 -10.38 15.27
CA GLY A 14 -17.18 -10.60 14.48
C GLY A 14 -16.02 -11.13 15.28
N PHE A 15 -15.02 -11.62 14.55
CA PHE A 15 -13.87 -12.29 15.11
C PHE A 15 -12.60 -11.69 14.52
N LEU A 16 -11.63 -11.44 15.40
CA LEU A 16 -10.25 -11.22 14.97
C LEU A 16 -9.65 -12.57 14.57
N TYR A 17 -8.92 -12.58 13.47
CA TYR A 17 -8.21 -13.76 13.02
C TYR A 17 -6.90 -13.38 12.35
N TYR A 18 -5.92 -14.27 12.47
CA TYR A 18 -4.65 -14.10 11.78
C TYR A 18 -4.75 -14.61 10.34
N HIS A 19 -4.31 -13.80 9.41
CA HIS A 19 -4.26 -14.12 7.99
C HIS A 19 -2.81 -14.05 7.51
N GLN A 20 -2.31 -15.15 6.96
CA GLN A 20 -1.10 -15.17 6.17
C GLN A 20 -1.52 -15.15 4.70
N PRO A 21 -1.20 -14.09 3.93
CA PRO A 21 -1.51 -14.08 2.51
C PRO A 21 -0.83 -15.25 1.79
N PRO A 22 -1.52 -15.92 0.85
CA PRO A 22 -0.90 -16.99 0.05
C PRO A 22 0.23 -16.39 -0.80
N HIS A 23 1.29 -17.16 -1.03
CA HIS A 23 2.43 -16.72 -1.86
C HIS A 23 3.06 -15.41 -1.37
N ALA A 24 3.17 -15.22 -0.06
CA ALA A 24 3.73 -14.02 0.56
C ALA A 24 4.80 -14.37 1.60
N PRO A 25 5.76 -13.46 1.86
CA PRO A 25 6.76 -13.68 2.87
C PRO A 25 6.15 -13.81 4.28
N PRO A 26 6.82 -14.50 5.23
CA PRO A 26 6.30 -14.69 6.59
C PRO A 26 5.99 -13.38 7.33
N LEU A 27 6.70 -12.29 7.03
CA LEU A 27 6.45 -10.98 7.64
C LEU A 27 5.20 -10.27 7.12
N ALA A 28 4.60 -10.75 6.02
CA ALA A 28 3.40 -10.17 5.42
C ALA A 28 2.10 -10.56 6.14
N GLY A 29 2.17 -11.42 7.15
CA GLY A 29 1.01 -11.79 7.94
C GLY A 29 0.37 -10.59 8.63
N GLU A 30 -0.92 -10.72 8.90
CA GLU A 30 -1.75 -9.62 9.37
C GLU A 30 -2.93 -10.11 10.20
N LEU A 31 -3.37 -9.28 11.15
CA LEU A 31 -4.61 -9.51 11.87
C LEU A 31 -5.75 -8.82 11.15
N ARG A 32 -6.80 -9.54 10.82
CA ARG A 32 -8.01 -9.02 10.18
C ARG A 32 -9.21 -9.17 11.11
N PHE A 33 -10.27 -8.42 10.81
CA PHE A 33 -11.56 -8.58 11.47
C PHE A 33 -12.58 -9.13 10.48
N ARG A 34 -13.22 -10.24 10.83
CA ARG A 34 -14.30 -10.85 10.04
C ARG A 34 -15.64 -10.53 10.66
N ILE A 35 -16.52 -9.90 9.90
CA ILE A 35 -17.91 -9.62 10.25
C ILE A 35 -18.74 -10.87 10.01
N THR A 36 -19.61 -11.19 10.97
CA THR A 36 -20.45 -12.39 10.95
C THR A 36 -21.88 -12.05 11.34
N THR A 37 -22.82 -12.92 10.96
CA THR A 37 -24.26 -12.75 11.22
C THR A 37 -24.64 -13.05 12.67
N ALA A 38 -23.78 -13.73 13.44
CA ALA A 38 -23.99 -14.01 14.87
C ALA A 38 -22.65 -14.15 15.61
N GLN A 39 -22.67 -14.09 16.94
CA GLN A 39 -21.48 -14.25 17.79
C GLN A 39 -21.05 -15.71 18.00
N ALA A 40 -21.32 -16.60 17.04
CA ALA A 40 -20.99 -18.02 17.12
C ALA A 40 -19.84 -18.37 16.16
N PRO A 41 -18.78 -19.10 16.58
CA PRO A 41 -17.64 -19.45 15.73
C PRO A 41 -18.01 -20.17 14.43
N ALA A 42 -19.09 -20.96 14.44
CA ALA A 42 -19.59 -21.66 13.24
C ALA A 42 -19.97 -20.72 12.09
N THR A 43 -20.26 -19.44 12.36
CA THR A 43 -20.59 -18.43 11.35
C THR A 43 -19.36 -17.81 10.69
N PHE A 44 -18.15 -18.13 11.16
CA PHE A 44 -16.91 -17.53 10.66
C PHE A 44 -16.70 -17.76 9.16
N LEU A 45 -16.93 -18.99 8.67
CA LEU A 45 -16.73 -19.31 7.26
C LEU A 45 -17.67 -18.53 6.32
N GLY A 46 -18.89 -18.24 6.78
CA GLY A 46 -19.88 -17.45 6.03
C GLY A 46 -19.73 -15.93 6.21
N GLY A 47 -18.79 -15.48 7.05
CA GLY A 47 -18.53 -14.06 7.27
C GLY A 47 -17.70 -13.41 6.17
N SER A 48 -17.66 -12.07 6.17
CA SER A 48 -16.84 -11.26 5.26
C SER A 48 -15.85 -10.41 6.03
N ASP A 49 -14.69 -10.12 5.44
CA ASP A 49 -13.73 -9.21 6.06
C ASP A 49 -14.32 -7.80 6.22
N LEU A 50 -14.02 -7.14 7.33
CA LEU A 50 -14.25 -5.72 7.50
C LEU A 50 -13.43 -4.98 6.46
N MET A 51 -14.09 -4.14 5.66
CA MET A 51 -13.43 -3.39 4.60
C MET A 51 -13.10 -1.98 5.07
N THR A 52 -11.93 -1.48 4.66
CA THR A 52 -11.61 -0.05 4.74
C THR A 52 -12.49 0.74 3.75
N LYS A 53 -12.56 2.06 3.93
CA LYS A 53 -13.18 2.96 2.93
C LYS A 53 -12.54 2.87 1.53
N CYS A 54 -11.33 2.33 1.42
CA CYS A 54 -10.64 2.12 0.15
C CYS A 54 -11.08 0.83 -0.57
N GLY A 55 -11.96 0.03 0.04
CA GLY A 55 -12.42 -1.25 -0.52
C GLY A 55 -11.34 -2.32 -0.49
N VAL A 56 -10.46 -2.29 0.50
CA VAL A 56 -9.52 -3.38 0.83
C VAL A 56 -9.77 -3.85 2.27
N PRO A 57 -9.49 -5.12 2.62
CA PRO A 57 -9.64 -5.61 3.99
C PRO A 57 -8.91 -4.71 4.99
N TRP A 58 -9.58 -4.40 6.10
CA TRP A 58 -8.94 -3.78 7.25
C TRP A 58 -8.01 -4.79 7.90
N CYS A 59 -6.79 -4.35 8.21
CA CYS A 59 -5.82 -5.20 8.85
C CYS A 59 -4.85 -4.44 9.77
N ILE A 60 -4.23 -5.18 10.69
CA ILE A 60 -3.08 -4.77 11.47
C ILE A 60 -1.89 -5.66 11.04
N PRO A 61 -0.86 -5.10 10.37
CA PRO A 61 0.30 -5.87 9.92
C PRO A 61 1.08 -6.49 11.10
N LEU A 62 1.65 -7.68 10.91
CA LEU A 62 2.46 -8.38 11.91
C LEU A 62 3.58 -7.52 12.52
N PRO A 63 4.34 -6.71 11.77
CA PRO A 63 5.38 -5.83 12.36
C PRO A 63 4.82 -4.80 13.33
N VAL A 64 3.58 -4.35 13.11
CA VAL A 64 2.88 -3.43 14.03
C VAL A 64 2.49 -4.17 15.31
N ILE A 65 1.96 -5.39 15.19
CA ILE A 65 1.63 -6.27 16.34
C ILE A 65 2.89 -6.59 17.15
N ALA A 66 4.00 -6.87 16.47
CA ALA A 66 5.23 -7.32 17.08
C ALA A 66 5.88 -6.25 17.98
N GLY A 67 5.88 -4.98 17.55
CA GLY A 67 6.59 -3.92 18.27
C GLY A 67 5.75 -2.95 19.09
N ASN A 68 4.43 -2.97 18.98
CA ASN A 68 3.58 -2.14 19.83
C ASN A 68 3.08 -2.93 21.05
N GLU A 69 3.38 -2.43 22.25
CA GLU A 69 3.02 -3.09 23.51
C GLU A 69 1.50 -3.12 23.77
N THR A 70 0.71 -2.26 23.13
CA THR A 70 -0.77 -2.39 23.13
C THR A 70 -1.23 -3.75 22.59
N TYR A 71 -0.43 -4.38 21.72
CA TYR A 71 -0.73 -5.70 21.16
C TYR A 71 0.00 -6.85 21.87
N ALA A 72 0.57 -6.63 23.06
CA ALA A 72 1.23 -7.69 23.82
C ALA A 72 0.34 -8.94 24.07
N PRO A 73 -0.97 -8.80 24.39
CA PRO A 73 -1.86 -9.97 24.50
C PRO A 73 -2.00 -10.72 23.17
N ILE A 74 -2.16 -9.99 22.06
CA ILE A 74 -2.28 -10.59 20.71
C ILE A 74 -0.99 -11.31 20.34
N ARG A 75 0.16 -10.69 20.57
CA ARG A 75 1.48 -11.31 20.35
C ARG A 75 1.64 -12.61 21.12
N ARG A 76 1.18 -12.67 22.38
CA ARG A 76 1.19 -13.90 23.18
C ARG A 76 0.26 -14.97 22.59
N LEU A 77 -0.93 -14.60 22.13
CA LEU A 77 -1.85 -15.53 21.48
C LEU A 77 -1.21 -16.16 20.23
N LEU A 78 -0.69 -15.32 19.34
CA LEU A 78 -0.09 -15.75 18.06
C LEU A 78 1.11 -16.68 18.22
N VAL A 79 1.95 -16.47 19.25
CA VAL A 79 3.21 -17.21 19.41
C VAL A 79 3.10 -18.36 20.41
N ALA A 80 2.44 -18.16 21.55
CA ALA A 80 2.49 -19.11 22.67
C ALA A 80 1.24 -19.98 22.79
N VAL A 81 0.06 -19.44 22.45
CA VAL A 81 -1.23 -20.13 22.63
C VAL A 81 -1.62 -20.84 21.34
N ASP A 82 -1.91 -20.07 20.29
CA ASP A 82 -2.41 -20.60 19.01
C ASP A 82 -1.28 -21.08 18.11
N ARG A 83 -0.04 -20.58 18.35
CA ARG A 83 1.19 -20.90 17.60
C ARG A 83 1.03 -20.71 16.09
N THR A 84 0.21 -19.74 15.68
CA THR A 84 0.00 -19.40 14.27
C THR A 84 1.19 -18.64 13.67
N VAL A 85 2.05 -18.06 14.50
CA VAL A 85 3.27 -17.36 14.08
C VAL A 85 4.48 -17.92 14.83
N PRO A 86 5.49 -18.46 14.13
CA PRO A 86 6.73 -18.88 14.78
C PRO A 86 7.40 -17.74 15.54
N LEU A 87 7.98 -18.05 16.71
CA LEU A 87 8.65 -17.06 17.58
C LEU A 87 9.75 -16.30 16.84
N GLU A 88 10.49 -16.98 15.96
CA GLU A 88 11.53 -16.37 15.12
C GLU A 88 10.97 -15.30 14.17
N VAL A 89 9.85 -15.56 13.52
CA VAL A 89 9.18 -14.61 12.61
C VAL A 89 8.69 -13.39 13.41
N MET A 90 8.13 -13.61 14.60
CA MET A 90 7.71 -12.53 15.50
C MET A 90 8.90 -11.66 15.95
N ASN A 91 10.04 -12.27 16.27
CA ASN A 91 11.25 -11.56 16.66
C ASN A 91 11.79 -10.70 15.52
N VAL A 92 11.84 -11.23 14.30
CA VAL A 92 12.23 -10.47 13.10
C VAL A 92 11.24 -9.33 12.85
N ALA A 93 9.93 -9.58 12.92
CA ALA A 93 8.92 -8.55 12.77
C ALA A 93 9.09 -7.40 13.79
N ARG A 94 9.44 -7.73 15.04
CA ARG A 94 9.67 -6.74 16.12
C ARG A 94 10.88 -5.84 15.82
N GLN A 95 11.94 -6.36 15.22
CA GLN A 95 13.13 -5.57 14.82
C GLN A 95 12.76 -4.47 13.82
N HIS A 96 11.76 -4.73 12.96
CA HIS A 96 11.30 -3.79 11.93
C HIS A 96 10.12 -2.91 12.35
N SER A 97 9.63 -3.04 13.57
CA SER A 97 8.42 -2.33 14.05
C SER A 97 8.52 -0.80 14.02
N ARG A 98 9.72 -0.23 14.20
CA ARG A 98 9.96 1.22 14.12
C ARG A 98 9.96 1.75 12.69
N VAL A 99 10.07 0.86 11.70
CA VAL A 99 10.17 1.19 10.28
C VAL A 99 8.79 1.36 9.66
N VAL A 100 7.76 0.71 10.19
CA VAL A 100 6.37 0.89 9.74
C VAL A 100 5.84 2.19 10.35
N PRO A 101 5.63 3.26 9.56
CA PRO A 101 5.15 4.53 10.08
C PRO A 101 3.81 4.37 10.80
N ALA A 102 3.60 5.12 11.89
CA ALA A 102 2.32 5.24 12.58
C ALA A 102 1.15 5.74 11.70
N VAL A 103 1.41 6.11 10.44
CA VAL A 103 0.41 6.49 9.43
C VAL A 103 -0.15 5.26 8.68
N ILE A 104 0.51 4.09 8.72
CA ILE A 104 0.04 2.85 8.06
C ILE A 104 -0.90 2.06 8.99
N VAL A 105 -1.71 2.75 9.81
CA VAL A 105 -2.59 2.14 10.84
C VAL A 105 -3.79 1.39 10.25
N ALA A 106 -3.83 1.16 8.93
CA ALA A 106 -4.78 0.26 8.29
C ALA A 106 -4.13 -0.69 7.26
N GLY A 107 -2.80 -0.85 7.28
CA GLY A 107 -2.07 -1.79 6.43
C GLY A 107 -2.06 -1.48 4.93
N THR A 108 -2.79 -0.46 4.46
CA THR A 108 -2.98 -0.16 3.03
C THR A 108 -1.69 0.09 2.25
N ARG A 109 -0.58 0.41 2.91
CA ARG A 109 0.73 0.66 2.26
C ARG A 109 1.87 -0.22 2.78
N CYS A 110 1.54 -1.35 3.38
CA CYS A 110 2.48 -2.46 3.60
C CYS A 110 2.38 -3.41 2.40
N VAL A 111 3.28 -3.26 1.43
CA VAL A 111 3.23 -3.97 0.15
C VAL A 111 4.24 -5.11 0.15
N HIS A 112 3.80 -6.33 -0.14
CA HIS A 112 4.63 -7.53 -0.21
C HIS A 112 4.60 -8.20 -1.60
N ALA A 113 3.69 -7.81 -2.50
CA ALA A 113 3.61 -8.39 -3.84
C ALA A 113 3.26 -7.36 -4.92
N PHE A 114 3.65 -7.64 -6.16
CA PHE A 114 3.12 -6.92 -7.32
C PHE A 114 1.62 -7.16 -7.49
N GLY A 115 0.90 -6.16 -7.98
CA GLY A 115 -0.56 -6.18 -8.08
C GLY A 115 -1.29 -5.92 -6.75
N GLN A 116 -0.59 -5.91 -5.62
CA GLN A 116 -1.23 -5.63 -4.32
C GLN A 116 -1.73 -4.17 -4.28
N PRO A 117 -3.03 -3.94 -4.00
CA PRO A 117 -3.58 -2.60 -3.97
C PRO A 117 -3.08 -1.76 -2.80
N PHE A 118 -2.79 -0.49 -3.05
CA PHE A 118 -2.56 0.54 -2.05
C PHE A 118 -3.21 1.86 -2.45
N ASP A 119 -3.50 2.72 -1.47
CA ASP A 119 -4.10 4.04 -1.72
C ASP A 119 -3.03 5.11 -2.01
N LEU A 120 -3.31 6.00 -2.96
CA LEU A 120 -2.47 7.14 -3.31
C LEU A 120 -3.31 8.43 -3.30
N SER A 121 -3.01 9.31 -2.35
CA SER A 121 -3.68 10.62 -2.22
C SER A 121 -2.90 11.71 -2.95
N PHE A 122 -3.58 12.46 -3.83
CA PHE A 122 -2.98 13.51 -4.65
C PHE A 122 -2.62 14.79 -3.88
N LEU A 123 -3.11 14.93 -2.64
CA LEU A 123 -2.80 16.09 -1.79
C LEU A 123 -1.47 15.94 -1.02
N ARG A 124 -0.83 14.78 -1.06
CA ARG A 124 0.41 14.52 -0.33
C ARG A 124 1.61 14.69 -1.24
N HIS A 125 2.62 15.42 -0.74
CA HIS A 125 3.89 15.62 -1.44
C HIS A 125 4.76 14.36 -1.46
N ASN A 126 4.64 13.46 -0.48
CA ASN A 126 5.40 12.21 -0.44
C ASN A 126 4.48 11.04 -0.08
N THR A 127 4.69 9.92 -0.76
CA THR A 127 4.00 8.65 -0.44
C THR A 127 4.98 7.73 0.28
N ALA A 128 4.81 7.58 1.59
CA ALA A 128 5.54 6.58 2.36
C ALA A 128 4.94 5.19 2.09
N VAL A 129 5.80 4.24 1.72
CA VAL A 129 5.45 2.83 1.47
C VAL A 129 6.44 1.95 2.21
N ALA A 130 5.95 0.88 2.83
CA ALA A 130 6.77 -0.18 3.41
C ALA A 130 6.69 -1.42 2.51
N PHE A 131 7.84 -1.95 2.13
CA PHE A 131 7.98 -3.18 1.36
C PHE A 131 8.40 -4.32 2.27
N VAL A 132 7.54 -5.33 2.34
CA VAL A 132 7.70 -6.45 3.29
C VAL A 132 8.33 -7.63 2.56
N GLY A 133 9.54 -8.01 2.96
CA GLY A 133 10.26 -9.17 2.42
C GLY A 133 10.33 -10.32 3.42
N LYS A 134 11.10 -11.36 3.08
CA LYS A 134 11.27 -12.56 3.92
C LYS A 134 11.71 -12.26 5.35
N ASN A 135 12.82 -11.54 5.49
CA ASN A 135 13.49 -11.27 6.77
C ASN A 135 13.74 -9.78 7.01
N ARG A 136 13.25 -8.91 6.13
CA ARG A 136 13.48 -7.47 6.19
C ARG A 136 12.26 -6.69 5.73
N ILE A 137 12.13 -5.48 6.25
CA ILE A 137 11.15 -4.51 5.79
C ILE A 137 11.91 -3.26 5.41
N GLU A 138 11.74 -2.85 4.17
CA GLU A 138 12.32 -1.61 3.67
C GLU A 138 11.25 -0.55 3.55
N HIS A 139 11.60 0.71 3.81
CA HIS A 139 10.68 1.83 3.69
C HIS A 139 11.32 2.91 2.84
N THR A 140 10.49 3.55 2.02
CA THR A 140 10.90 4.74 1.28
C THR A 140 9.75 5.73 1.15
N ARG A 141 10.13 6.98 0.88
CA ARG A 141 9.22 8.02 0.43
C ARG A 141 9.35 8.14 -1.07
N LEU A 142 8.31 7.73 -1.78
CA LEU A 142 8.25 7.90 -3.22
C LEU A 142 7.84 9.34 -3.54
N HIS A 143 8.69 10.00 -4.32
CA HIS A 143 8.53 11.39 -4.73
C HIS A 143 7.93 11.48 -6.14
N LYS A 144 7.37 12.64 -6.48
CA LYS A 144 6.89 12.99 -7.83
C LYS A 144 5.84 12.03 -8.41
N MET A 145 5.07 11.36 -7.54
CA MET A 145 3.92 10.55 -7.96
C MET A 145 2.68 11.42 -8.21
N THR A 146 2.49 12.43 -7.37
CA THR A 146 1.24 13.21 -7.24
C THR A 146 1.45 14.70 -7.54
N TYR A 147 2.69 15.11 -7.77
CA TYR A 147 3.08 16.49 -7.99
C TYR A 147 4.22 16.57 -9.00
N PHE A 148 4.40 17.75 -9.58
CA PHE A 148 5.58 18.09 -10.36
C PHE A 148 6.21 19.40 -9.90
N GLN A 149 7.42 19.68 -10.37
CA GLN A 149 8.18 20.85 -9.95
C GLN A 149 8.54 21.70 -11.16
N THR A 150 8.38 23.02 -11.04
CA THR A 150 8.91 24.00 -12.00
C THR A 150 10.00 24.85 -11.34
N GLY A 151 10.85 25.48 -12.17
CA GLY A 151 12.00 26.26 -11.71
C GLY A 151 13.25 25.43 -11.43
N SER A 152 14.40 26.10 -11.34
CA SER A 152 15.68 25.48 -10.97
C SER A 152 15.68 25.09 -9.49
N SER A 153 16.38 23.99 -9.15
CA SER A 153 16.59 23.54 -7.77
C SER A 153 17.07 24.70 -6.88
N GLY A 154 16.27 25.11 -5.88
CA GLY A 154 16.56 26.27 -5.04
C GLY A 154 15.30 26.99 -4.56
N PRO A 155 15.41 28.21 -4.01
CA PRO A 155 14.27 28.97 -3.44
C PRO A 155 13.21 29.37 -4.47
N ARG A 156 13.48 29.22 -5.77
CA ARG A 156 12.51 29.46 -6.86
C ARG A 156 11.78 28.19 -7.32
N SER A 157 12.02 27.05 -6.67
CA SER A 157 11.34 25.79 -6.97
C SER A 157 9.89 25.85 -6.48
N GLN A 158 8.92 25.72 -7.40
CA GLN A 158 7.51 25.64 -7.06
C GLN A 158 6.99 24.21 -7.25
N LEU A 159 6.28 23.70 -6.25
CA LEU A 159 5.61 22.40 -6.30
C LEU A 159 4.18 22.57 -6.79
N HIS A 160 3.78 21.74 -7.74
CA HIS A 160 2.49 21.80 -8.43
C HIS A 160 1.69 20.56 -8.14
N PHE A 161 0.53 20.74 -7.51
CA PHE A 161 -0.43 19.68 -7.18
C PHE A 161 -1.70 19.86 -8.03
N PRO A 162 -1.70 19.40 -9.29
CA PRO A 162 -2.79 19.68 -10.22
C PRO A 162 -4.10 18.96 -9.88
N PHE A 163 -4.04 17.91 -9.05
CA PHE A 163 -5.18 17.07 -8.71
C PHE A 163 -5.37 16.97 -7.20
N SER A 164 -6.62 16.75 -6.82
CA SER A 164 -7.06 16.34 -5.48
C SER A 164 -7.80 15.01 -5.62
N GLY A 165 -7.96 14.29 -4.51
CA GLY A 165 -8.59 12.98 -4.50
C GLY A 165 -7.65 11.85 -4.10
N THR A 166 -8.19 10.64 -4.08
CA THR A 166 -7.46 9.42 -3.74
C THR A 166 -7.79 8.32 -4.75
N VAL A 167 -6.75 7.64 -5.24
CA VAL A 167 -6.89 6.47 -6.13
C VAL A 167 -6.39 5.22 -5.44
N MET A 168 -6.92 4.07 -5.86
CA MET A 168 -6.26 2.80 -5.64
C MET A 168 -5.32 2.54 -6.79
N CYS A 169 -4.11 2.09 -6.47
CA CYS A 169 -3.11 1.68 -7.43
C CYS A 169 -2.36 0.45 -6.95
N CYS A 170 -1.52 -0.10 -7.80
CA CYS A 170 -0.59 -1.16 -7.44
C CYS A 170 0.75 -0.93 -8.11
N PHE A 171 1.80 -1.54 -7.57
CA PHE A 171 3.07 -1.69 -8.28
C PHE A 171 2.97 -2.89 -9.22
N GLU A 172 3.63 -2.80 -10.36
CA GLU A 172 3.85 -3.91 -11.28
C GLU A 172 5.24 -3.80 -11.94
N PRO A 173 5.81 -4.91 -12.44
CA PRO A 173 6.96 -4.86 -13.34
C PRO A 173 6.61 -4.04 -14.59
N SER A 174 7.57 -3.25 -15.09
CA SER A 174 7.31 -2.38 -16.23
C SER A 174 7.04 -3.18 -17.51
N PRO A 175 5.91 -2.95 -18.19
CA PRO A 175 5.62 -3.59 -19.47
C PRO A 175 6.26 -2.86 -20.66
N LEU A 176 7.06 -1.81 -20.42
CA LEU A 176 7.58 -0.94 -21.47
C LEU A 176 8.80 -1.58 -22.15
N PRO A 177 8.87 -1.64 -23.50
CA PRO A 177 9.98 -2.28 -24.22
C PRO A 177 11.37 -1.77 -23.85
N GLU A 178 11.52 -0.47 -23.57
CA GLU A 178 12.78 0.15 -23.16
C GLU A 178 13.31 -0.33 -21.78
N HIS A 179 12.45 -0.99 -21.01
CA HIS A 179 12.76 -1.58 -19.70
C HIS A 179 12.98 -3.09 -19.77
N SER A 180 12.96 -3.68 -20.96
CA SER A 180 13.23 -5.11 -21.14
C SER A 180 14.58 -5.51 -20.52
N GLY A 181 14.57 -6.63 -19.80
CA GLY A 181 15.74 -7.15 -19.07
C GLY A 181 16.13 -6.39 -17.81
N LYS A 182 15.35 -5.39 -17.37
CA LYS A 182 15.64 -4.59 -16.16
C LYS A 182 14.57 -4.79 -15.09
N ARG A 183 14.95 -4.62 -13.83
CA ARG A 183 14.02 -4.58 -12.70
C ARG A 183 13.46 -3.17 -12.52
N VAL A 184 12.55 -2.79 -13.42
CA VAL A 184 11.85 -1.50 -13.37
C VAL A 184 10.43 -1.71 -12.86
N ALA A 185 10.05 -1.00 -11.80
CA ALA A 185 8.67 -0.98 -11.31
C ALA A 185 7.94 0.25 -11.84
N VAL A 186 6.67 0.08 -12.19
CA VAL A 186 5.73 1.16 -12.51
C VAL A 186 4.53 1.10 -11.55
N VAL A 187 3.67 2.12 -11.62
CA VAL A 187 2.42 2.16 -10.84
C VAL A 187 1.24 2.15 -11.79
N ARG A 188 0.32 1.20 -11.62
CA ARG A 188 -0.95 1.14 -12.35
C ARG A 188 -2.07 1.70 -11.50
N VAL A 189 -2.90 2.56 -12.08
CA VAL A 189 -4.13 3.05 -11.44
C VAL A 189 -5.20 1.98 -11.59
N LEU A 190 -5.67 1.45 -10.46
CA LEU A 190 -6.66 0.37 -10.42
C LEU A 190 -8.09 0.90 -10.50
N ARG A 191 -8.38 1.98 -9.77
CA ARG A 191 -9.68 2.67 -9.75
C ARG A 191 -9.61 3.98 -8.98
N SER A 192 -10.59 4.86 -9.20
CA SER A 192 -10.85 6.01 -8.32
C SER A 192 -11.70 5.59 -7.13
N LEU A 193 -11.57 6.29 -6.00
CA LEU A 193 -12.43 6.04 -4.83
C LEU A 193 -13.68 6.92 -4.89
N GLU A 194 -14.86 6.33 -4.73
CA GLU A 194 -16.14 7.06 -4.79
C GLU A 194 -16.22 8.19 -3.75
N TRP A 195 -15.77 7.94 -2.52
CA TRP A 195 -15.82 8.90 -1.42
C TRP A 195 -14.81 10.06 -1.55
N ASP A 196 -13.80 9.93 -2.42
CA ASP A 196 -12.81 10.99 -2.68
C ASP A 196 -12.28 10.90 -4.11
N SER A 197 -13.18 11.14 -5.06
CA SER A 197 -12.90 11.06 -6.48
C SER A 197 -11.79 12.01 -6.92
N VAL A 198 -10.97 11.55 -7.86
CA VAL A 198 -9.97 12.39 -8.51
C VAL A 198 -10.64 13.57 -9.21
N ARG A 199 -10.11 14.76 -8.98
CA ARG A 199 -10.60 16.02 -9.55
C ARG A 199 -9.45 17.00 -9.71
N ARG A 200 -9.64 18.04 -10.51
CA ARG A 200 -8.70 19.16 -10.54
C ARG A 200 -8.64 19.78 -9.15
N ASN A 201 -7.44 20.12 -8.71
CA ASN A 201 -7.27 20.85 -7.47
C ASN A 201 -7.79 22.28 -7.67
N PRO A 202 -8.82 22.74 -6.93
CA PRO A 202 -9.41 24.07 -7.12
C PRO A 202 -8.43 25.20 -6.79
N SER A 203 -7.41 24.93 -5.97
CA SER A 203 -6.36 25.88 -5.61
C SER A 203 -5.15 25.83 -6.55
N TYR A 204 -5.24 25.10 -7.67
CA TYR A 204 -4.15 24.99 -8.63
C TYR A 204 -4.08 26.21 -9.53
N ASP A 205 -2.98 26.95 -9.44
CA ASP A 205 -2.67 28.16 -10.21
C ASP A 205 -1.46 28.00 -11.15
N GLY A 206 -1.00 26.75 -11.33
CA GLY A 206 0.19 26.43 -12.11
C GLY A 206 -0.03 26.37 -13.63
N PRO A 207 0.99 25.92 -14.38
CA PRO A 207 0.91 25.77 -15.83
C PRO A 207 -0.22 24.86 -16.30
N GLN A 208 -0.57 24.95 -17.58
CA GLN A 208 -1.52 24.01 -18.17
C GLN A 208 -1.07 22.56 -17.94
N VAL A 209 -1.97 21.77 -17.34
CA VAL A 209 -1.73 20.37 -17.02
C VAL A 209 -1.97 19.53 -18.27
N PRO A 210 -0.98 18.76 -18.76
CA PRO A 210 -1.18 17.85 -19.88
C PRO A 210 -2.27 16.81 -19.57
N PRO A 211 -3.20 16.51 -20.51
CA PRO A 211 -4.28 15.54 -20.30
C PRO A 211 -3.80 14.13 -19.95
N GLU A 212 -2.57 13.78 -20.29
CA GLU A 212 -1.91 12.51 -19.96
C GLU A 212 -1.67 12.35 -18.47
N LEU A 213 -1.49 13.45 -17.73
CA LEU A 213 -1.29 13.40 -16.28
C LEU A 213 -2.56 13.07 -15.51
N TYR A 214 -3.73 13.15 -16.14
CA TYR A 214 -4.99 12.81 -15.48
C TYR A 214 -5.00 11.30 -15.19
N PRO A 215 -5.09 10.88 -13.90
CA PRO A 215 -5.12 9.47 -13.54
C PRO A 215 -6.32 8.77 -14.16
N ARG A 216 -6.08 7.68 -14.88
CA ARG A 216 -7.12 6.90 -15.57
C ARG A 216 -7.09 5.46 -15.14
N GLU A 217 -8.26 4.91 -14.85
CA GLU A 217 -8.43 3.51 -14.48
C GLU A 217 -7.83 2.57 -15.53
N GLY A 218 -7.11 1.55 -15.08
CA GLY A 218 -6.41 0.60 -15.92
C GLY A 218 -5.13 1.12 -16.57
N GLN A 219 -4.80 2.41 -16.47
CA GLN A 219 -3.60 2.99 -17.09
C GLN A 219 -2.44 3.12 -16.10
N LEU A 220 -1.22 3.26 -16.64
CA LEU A 220 -0.05 3.61 -15.83
C LEU A 220 -0.20 5.04 -15.28
N LEU A 221 0.22 5.24 -14.03
CA LEU A 221 0.29 6.56 -13.42
C LEU A 221 1.32 7.41 -14.18
N MET A 222 0.87 8.52 -14.74
CA MET A 222 1.71 9.44 -15.48
C MET A 222 2.22 10.56 -14.55
N THR A 223 3.45 10.99 -14.78
CA THR A 223 4.11 12.09 -14.05
C THR A 223 4.90 12.97 -15.02
N MET A 224 5.25 14.18 -14.59
CA MET A 224 6.13 15.06 -15.36
C MET A 224 7.59 14.75 -15.09
N GLN A 225 8.26 14.17 -16.08
CA GLN A 225 9.70 13.92 -16.08
C GLN A 225 10.36 14.69 -17.22
N TYR A 226 11.41 15.46 -16.91
CA TYR A 226 12.13 16.27 -17.91
C TYR A 226 11.18 17.14 -18.76
N ARG A 227 10.18 17.74 -18.11
CA ARG A 227 9.13 18.58 -18.73
C ARG A 227 8.23 17.84 -19.74
N ARG A 228 8.16 16.51 -19.70
CA ARG A 228 7.26 15.71 -20.53
C ARG A 228 6.46 14.71 -19.67
N PRO A 229 5.18 14.46 -19.99
CA PRO A 229 4.45 13.36 -19.37
C PRO A 229 5.12 12.02 -19.69
N ARG A 230 5.41 11.23 -18.66
CA ARG A 230 5.92 9.87 -18.77
C ARG A 230 5.33 8.99 -17.67
N PRO A 231 5.23 7.67 -17.88
CA PRO A 231 4.89 6.75 -16.81
C PRO A 231 5.83 6.96 -15.61
N TRP A 232 5.27 6.92 -14.41
CA TRP A 232 6.07 6.82 -13.21
C TRP A 232 6.76 5.46 -13.23
N SER A 233 8.08 5.47 -13.30
CA SER A 233 8.90 4.26 -13.44
C SER A 233 10.21 4.44 -12.69
N PHE A 234 10.63 3.41 -11.96
CA PHE A 234 11.93 3.39 -11.31
C PHE A 234 12.65 2.06 -11.51
N ASP A 235 13.88 2.18 -12.01
CA ASP A 235 14.84 1.10 -12.06
C ASP A 235 15.45 0.90 -10.66
N VAL A 236 15.22 -0.27 -10.07
CA VAL A 236 15.65 -0.58 -8.69
C VAL A 236 17.16 -0.83 -8.61
N ASP A 237 17.79 -1.14 -9.74
CA ASP A 237 19.23 -1.45 -9.86
C ASP A 237 20.07 -0.24 -10.25
N LYS A 238 19.43 0.90 -10.55
CA LYS A 238 20.13 2.09 -11.00
C LYS A 238 21.03 2.68 -9.91
N HIS A 239 22.34 2.67 -10.16
CA HIS A 239 23.31 3.36 -9.31
C HIS A 239 23.14 4.89 -9.39
N SER A 240 22.94 5.53 -8.24
CA SER A 240 22.79 6.97 -8.07
C SER A 240 24.04 7.53 -7.39
N SER A 241 24.75 8.44 -8.06
CA SER A 241 26.09 8.89 -7.65
C SER A 241 26.16 9.83 -6.44
N LYS A 242 25.03 10.26 -5.86
CA LYS A 242 25.04 11.25 -4.75
C LYS A 242 23.99 11.10 -3.64
N ARG A 243 22.86 10.38 -3.83
CA ARG A 243 21.76 10.30 -2.83
C ARG A 243 21.17 8.91 -2.61
N GLY A 244 21.84 7.84 -3.08
CA GLY A 244 21.26 6.50 -3.12
C GLY A 244 20.06 6.42 -4.07
N ASN A 245 19.58 5.21 -4.34
CA ASN A 245 18.39 5.00 -5.15
C ASN A 245 17.16 4.95 -4.22
N ALA A 246 16.34 6.02 -4.21
CA ALA A 246 15.13 6.08 -3.38
C ALA A 246 14.12 4.97 -3.71
N ALA A 247 14.25 4.33 -4.87
CA ALA A 247 13.41 3.22 -5.30
C ALA A 247 14.05 1.84 -5.08
N ALA A 248 15.28 1.73 -4.58
CA ALA A 248 15.90 0.43 -4.27
C ALA A 248 15.01 -0.48 -3.39
N PRO A 249 14.24 0.04 -2.41
CA PRO A 249 13.29 -0.76 -1.64
C PRO A 249 12.21 -1.51 -2.43
N LEU A 250 11.86 -1.06 -3.64
CA LEU A 250 10.95 -1.79 -4.53
C LEU A 250 11.54 -3.13 -4.99
N GLY A 251 12.87 -3.30 -4.91
CA GLY A 251 13.56 -4.56 -5.20
C GLY A 251 13.01 -5.74 -4.39
N VAL A 252 12.50 -5.48 -3.19
CA VAL A 252 11.83 -6.49 -2.35
C VAL A 252 10.67 -7.17 -3.09
N LEU A 253 9.90 -6.44 -3.90
CA LEU A 253 8.78 -7.02 -4.65
C LEU A 253 9.24 -7.97 -5.75
N PHE A 254 10.37 -7.68 -6.39
CA PHE A 254 10.99 -8.58 -7.36
C PHE A 254 11.53 -9.85 -6.70
N GLU A 255 12.18 -9.72 -5.55
CA GLU A 255 12.66 -10.87 -4.78
C GLU A 255 11.51 -11.76 -4.32
N ASN A 256 10.44 -11.16 -3.78
CA ASN A 256 9.26 -11.90 -3.37
C ASN A 256 8.57 -12.59 -4.55
N ALA A 257 8.51 -11.94 -5.72
CA ALA A 257 7.96 -12.56 -6.92
C ALA A 257 8.73 -13.82 -7.35
N THR A 258 10.06 -13.80 -7.23
CA THR A 258 10.91 -14.97 -7.49
C THR A 258 10.75 -16.06 -6.42
N GLU A 259 10.70 -15.68 -5.14
CA GLU A 259 10.70 -16.64 -4.03
C GLU A 259 9.33 -17.26 -3.76
N TYR A 260 8.25 -16.47 -3.85
CA TYR A 260 6.90 -16.89 -3.49
C TYR A 260 5.96 -17.04 -4.70
N GLY A 261 6.40 -16.59 -5.87
CA GLY A 261 5.61 -16.57 -7.10
C GLY A 261 4.88 -15.25 -7.31
N SER A 262 4.53 -14.97 -8.57
CA SER A 262 3.75 -13.79 -8.94
C SER A 262 3.05 -14.02 -10.28
N ALA A 263 1.83 -13.50 -10.41
CA ALA A 263 1.08 -13.55 -11.66
C ALA A 263 1.75 -12.78 -12.81
N TYR A 264 2.74 -11.92 -12.52
CA TYR A 264 3.46 -11.15 -13.53
C TYR A 264 4.69 -11.88 -14.12
N PHE A 265 5.04 -13.06 -13.61
CA PHE A 265 6.22 -13.83 -14.02
C PHE A 265 5.87 -15.27 -14.44
N GLN A 266 4.61 -15.49 -14.85
CA GLN A 266 4.12 -16.77 -15.37
C GLN A 266 4.49 -16.96 -16.85
#